data_AF-A0A0G1M883-F1
#
_entry.id   AF-A0A0G1M883-F1
#
_cell.length_a   1.000
_cell.length_b   1.000
_cell.length_c   1.000
_cell.angle_alpha   90.00
_cell.angle_beta   90.00
_cell.angle_gamma   90.00
#
_symmetry.space_group_name_H-M   'P 1'
#
loop_
_entity.id
_entity.type
_entity.pdbx_description
1 polymer ?
#
loop_
_entity_poly.entity_id
_entity_poly.type
_entity_poly.pdbx_seq_one_letter_code
_entity_poly.pdbx_strand_id
1 'polypeptide(L)'
;MGILTKFFGISGEADIKKLQPIVEQINSLELEFEKLSTEELKNKTGEFRKRIADGASLDDLLPEAFAAVREASKRTLGQRHYDVQLMGGIVLHQGKIAEMKTGEGKTLVATLSAYLNAISGEGVHIVTVNDYLSRRDAVWMGEIYNALGLKTGVLNHDASFLYDPAHEANKEEDKERDQLGSFKVVHEFLRPVTRREAYAADITYGTNNEFGFDYLRDNMAYTESQVSQRGHNFAIVDEVDSILIDEARTPLIISMPDAESGELYKIFSKIVPRLKKEEDYKVDEKQKAATLTEAGIEKIESILGIKDLYTERGMRYVHHLEQALRAQALFERDINYVVKGGEVIIVDEFTGRLMPGRRWSDGLHQAIEAKEGVRVQQESRTLATITFQNYFRLYKKLSGMTGTASTSAEEFHKVYNLEAAEIPTNRPMVR
;
A
#
# COMPACT_ATOMS: atom_id res chain seq x y z
N MET A 1 31.61 23.75 9.35
CA MET A 1 30.20 23.58 8.89
C MET A 1 30.01 23.77 7.37
N GLY A 2 31.07 23.84 6.52
CA GLY A 2 30.89 24.31 5.13
C GLY A 2 31.20 23.35 3.97
N ILE A 3 31.61 22.09 4.23
CA ILE A 3 32.02 21.16 3.15
C ILE A 3 31.18 19.86 3.15
N LEU A 4 30.64 19.44 4.29
CA LEU A 4 29.81 18.22 4.39
C LEU A 4 28.37 18.39 3.90
N THR A 5 27.82 19.62 3.87
CA THR A 5 26.48 19.93 3.35
C THR A 5 26.38 19.88 1.83
N LYS A 6 27.49 19.81 1.11
CA LYS A 6 27.51 19.78 -0.36
C LYS A 6 27.38 18.37 -0.96
N PHE A 7 27.58 17.33 -0.16
CA PHE A 7 27.56 15.93 -0.61
C PHE A 7 26.29 15.17 -0.22
N PHE A 8 25.54 15.67 0.75
CA PHE A 8 24.19 15.22 1.05
C PHE A 8 23.26 16.29 0.51
N GLY A 9 22.41 15.96 -0.47
CA GLY A 9 21.46 16.86 -1.15
C GLY A 9 20.37 17.44 -0.26
N ILE A 10 20.74 17.96 0.92
CA ILE A 10 19.94 18.88 1.71
C ILE A 10 19.82 20.13 0.84
N SER A 11 18.69 20.22 0.13
CA SER A 11 18.33 21.40 -0.65
C SER A 11 18.18 22.55 0.35
N GLY A 12 19.25 23.34 0.48
CA GLY A 12 19.33 24.40 1.48
C GLY A 12 18.47 25.61 1.12
N GLU A 13 18.50 26.62 1.99
CA GLU A 13 17.83 27.92 1.78
C GLU A 13 18.13 28.55 0.41
N ALA A 14 19.32 28.27 -0.15
CA ALA A 14 19.73 28.74 -1.47
C ALA A 14 18.95 28.11 -2.63
N ASP A 15 18.50 26.85 -2.52
CA ASP A 15 17.71 26.19 -3.55
C ASP A 15 16.24 26.63 -3.48
N ILE A 16 15.71 26.85 -2.28
CA ILE A 16 14.38 27.45 -2.10
C ILE A 16 14.31 28.86 -2.68
N LYS A 17 15.37 29.68 -2.51
CA LYS A 17 15.43 31.02 -3.12
C LYS A 17 15.34 31.01 -4.65
N LYS A 18 15.72 29.91 -5.31
CA LYS A 18 15.56 29.76 -6.78
C LYS A 18 14.10 29.58 -7.20
N LEU A 19 13.20 29.23 -6.28
CA LEU A 19 11.76 29.11 -6.55
C LEU A 19 11.07 30.47 -6.53
N GLN A 20 11.68 31.48 -5.91
CA GLN A 20 11.10 32.82 -5.73
C GLN A 20 10.65 33.48 -7.06
N PRO A 21 11.43 33.44 -8.16
CA PRO A 21 10.98 34.02 -9.42
C PRO A 21 9.71 33.35 -9.99
N ILE A 22 9.56 32.04 -9.78
CA ILE A 22 8.36 31.30 -10.22
C ILE A 22 7.16 31.70 -9.37
N VAL A 23 7.34 31.83 -8.05
CA VAL A 23 6.31 32.33 -7.12
C VAL A 23 5.87 33.74 -7.51
N GLU A 24 6.80 34.63 -7.85
CA GLU A 24 6.50 35.98 -8.32
C GLU A 24 5.72 35.97 -9.64
N GLN A 25 6.06 35.08 -10.56
CA GLN A 25 5.29 34.89 -11.79
C GLN A 25 3.85 34.43 -11.49
N ILE A 26 3.66 33.44 -10.61
CA ILE A 26 2.32 33.00 -10.17
C ILE A 26 1.55 34.16 -9.53
N ASN A 27 2.20 34.94 -8.66
CA ASN A 27 1.61 36.10 -8.01
C ASN A 27 1.17 37.17 -9.03
N SER A 28 1.95 37.39 -10.09
CA SER A 28 1.62 38.37 -11.13
C SER A 28 0.37 38.01 -11.95
N LEU A 29 0.04 36.71 -12.03
CA LEU A 29 -1.15 36.21 -12.74
C LEU A 29 -2.43 36.31 -11.91
N GLU A 30 -2.36 36.59 -10.61
CA GLU A 30 -3.52 36.53 -9.72
C GLU A 30 -4.67 37.44 -10.18
N LEU A 31 -4.35 38.69 -10.57
CA LEU A 31 -5.36 39.66 -11.03
C LEU A 31 -6.00 39.28 -12.39
N GLU A 32 -5.33 38.46 -13.19
CA GLU A 32 -5.87 37.94 -14.44
C GLU A 32 -6.87 36.83 -14.15
N PHE A 33 -6.47 35.86 -13.31
CA PHE A 33 -7.33 34.73 -12.95
C PHE A 33 -8.55 35.15 -12.11
N GLU A 34 -8.41 36.17 -11.26
CA GLU A 34 -9.54 36.73 -10.49
C GLU A 34 -10.67 37.26 -11.39
N LYS A 35 -10.35 37.76 -12.59
CA LYS A 35 -11.33 38.29 -13.54
C LYS A 35 -12.09 37.20 -14.31
N LEU A 36 -11.58 35.96 -14.32
CA LEU A 36 -12.23 34.85 -15.02
C LEU A 36 -13.56 34.51 -14.33
N SER A 37 -14.59 34.22 -15.10
CA SER A 37 -15.80 33.56 -14.59
C SER A 37 -15.50 32.12 -14.16
N THR A 38 -16.41 31.50 -13.41
CA THR A 38 -16.27 30.09 -13.00
C THR A 38 -16.13 29.14 -14.19
N GLU A 39 -16.87 29.40 -15.27
CA GLU A 39 -16.78 28.60 -16.50
C GLU A 39 -15.45 28.81 -17.24
N GLU A 40 -14.97 30.05 -17.33
CA GLU A 40 -13.66 30.33 -17.95
C GLU A 40 -12.52 29.70 -17.17
N LEU A 41 -12.56 29.76 -15.83
CA LEU A 41 -11.58 29.12 -14.96
C LEU A 41 -11.59 27.58 -15.15
N LYS A 42 -12.77 26.98 -15.23
CA LYS A 42 -12.92 25.54 -15.52
C LYS A 42 -12.39 25.17 -16.91
N ASN A 43 -12.62 26.02 -17.91
CA ASN A 43 -12.18 25.79 -19.28
C ASN A 43 -10.65 25.88 -19.45
N LYS A 44 -9.92 26.49 -18.51
CA LYS A 44 -8.45 26.50 -18.52
C LYS A 44 -7.84 25.11 -18.53
N THR A 45 -8.47 24.12 -17.89
CA THR A 45 -8.01 22.73 -17.93
C THR A 45 -7.98 22.17 -19.35
N GLY A 46 -9.00 22.49 -20.17
CA GLY A 46 -9.04 22.11 -21.58
C GLY A 46 -7.97 22.79 -22.41
N GLU A 47 -7.71 24.08 -22.15
CA GLU A 47 -6.63 24.84 -22.78
C GLU A 47 -5.25 24.25 -22.46
N PHE A 48 -4.99 23.96 -21.18
CA PHE A 48 -3.73 23.35 -20.73
C PHE A 48 -3.52 21.96 -21.33
N ARG A 49 -4.56 21.11 -21.35
CA ARG A 49 -4.52 19.79 -22.02
C ARG A 49 -4.16 19.91 -23.49
N LYS A 50 -4.74 20.89 -24.20
CA LYS A 50 -4.41 21.15 -25.60
C LYS A 50 -2.96 21.58 -25.77
N ARG A 51 -2.45 22.48 -24.92
CA ARG A 51 -1.05 22.92 -24.96
C ARG A 51 -0.07 21.78 -24.71
N ILE A 52 -0.39 20.84 -23.82
CA ILE A 52 0.42 19.61 -23.62
C ILE A 52 0.42 18.76 -24.89
N ALA A 53 -0.75 18.56 -25.52
CA ALA A 53 -0.86 17.82 -26.77
C ALA A 53 -0.08 18.50 -27.92
N ASP A 54 0.02 19.83 -27.90
CA ASP A 54 0.81 20.64 -28.83
C ASP A 54 2.32 20.69 -28.47
N GLY A 55 2.75 20.02 -27.39
CA GLY A 55 4.15 19.82 -27.02
C GLY A 55 4.68 20.68 -25.86
N ALA A 56 3.85 21.46 -25.18
CA ALA A 56 4.25 22.18 -23.97
C ALA A 56 4.56 21.21 -22.82
N SER A 57 5.60 21.51 -22.04
CA SER A 57 5.90 20.75 -20.83
C SER A 57 5.01 21.16 -19.65
N LEU A 58 4.95 20.33 -18.61
CA LEU A 58 4.26 20.71 -17.38
C LEU A 58 4.94 21.91 -16.69
N ASP A 59 6.27 22.02 -16.79
CA ASP A 59 7.01 23.15 -16.24
C ASP A 59 6.63 24.47 -16.91
N ASP A 60 6.38 24.47 -18.23
CA ASP A 60 5.92 25.65 -18.96
C ASP A 60 4.53 26.13 -18.50
N LEU A 61 3.68 25.18 -18.09
CA LEU A 61 2.31 25.45 -17.63
C LEU A 61 2.23 25.75 -16.13
N LEU A 62 3.28 25.46 -15.37
CA LEU A 62 3.26 25.50 -13.91
C LEU A 62 2.74 26.83 -13.36
N PRO A 63 3.21 28.03 -13.81
CA PRO A 63 2.75 29.28 -13.24
C PRO A 63 1.25 29.52 -13.43
N GLU A 64 0.73 29.25 -14.63
CA GLU A 64 -0.68 29.44 -14.97
C GLU A 64 -1.56 28.39 -14.27
N ALA A 65 -1.11 27.13 -14.20
CA ALA A 65 -1.82 26.07 -13.50
C ALA A 65 -1.92 26.35 -11.99
N PHE A 66 -0.84 26.82 -11.37
CA PHE A 66 -0.82 27.15 -9.94
C PHE A 66 -1.71 28.38 -9.64
N ALA A 67 -1.72 29.37 -10.54
CA ALA A 67 -2.65 30.50 -10.44
C ALA A 67 -4.11 30.05 -10.54
N ALA A 68 -4.43 29.12 -11.45
CA ALA A 68 -5.77 28.53 -11.59
C ALA A 68 -6.22 27.81 -10.30
N VAL A 69 -5.34 26.98 -9.72
CA VAL A 69 -5.62 26.26 -8.47
C VAL A 69 -5.80 27.20 -7.29
N ARG A 70 -4.95 28.22 -7.16
CA ARG A 70 -5.09 29.23 -6.12
C ARG A 70 -6.43 29.96 -6.23
N GLU A 71 -6.84 30.35 -7.43
CA GLU A 71 -8.10 31.04 -7.64
C GLU A 71 -9.30 30.12 -7.39
N ALA A 72 -9.25 28.86 -7.81
CA ALA A 72 -10.26 27.86 -7.48
C ALA A 72 -10.40 27.68 -5.96
N SER A 73 -9.28 27.55 -5.25
CA SER A 73 -9.24 27.45 -3.78
C SER A 73 -9.82 28.68 -3.07
N LYS A 74 -9.56 29.88 -3.58
CA LYS A 74 -10.18 31.12 -3.06
C LYS A 74 -11.69 31.08 -3.19
N ARG A 75 -12.21 30.61 -4.34
CA ARG A 75 -13.66 30.60 -4.64
C ARG A 75 -14.42 29.52 -3.88
N THR A 76 -13.85 28.33 -3.77
CA THR A 76 -14.52 27.19 -3.14
C THR A 76 -14.35 27.19 -1.62
N LEU A 77 -13.10 27.29 -1.15
CA LEU A 77 -12.77 27.12 0.26
C LEU A 77 -12.55 28.46 1.00
N GLY A 78 -12.50 29.59 0.30
CA GLY A 78 -12.12 30.87 0.88
C GLY A 78 -10.64 30.93 1.28
N GLN A 79 -9.81 30.03 0.74
CA GLN A 79 -8.41 29.88 1.12
C GLN A 79 -7.49 30.24 -0.04
N ARG A 80 -6.68 31.29 0.13
CA ARG A 80 -5.62 31.66 -0.81
C ARG A 80 -4.31 31.01 -0.39
N HIS A 81 -3.66 30.27 -1.28
CA HIS A 81 -2.32 29.72 -1.00
C HIS A 81 -1.31 30.82 -0.66
N TYR A 82 -0.58 30.66 0.44
CA TYR A 82 0.58 31.48 0.79
C TYR A 82 1.75 31.20 -0.16
N ASP A 83 2.74 32.10 -0.20
CA ASP A 83 3.90 31.96 -1.08
C ASP A 83 4.75 30.73 -0.71
N VAL A 84 4.89 30.44 0.59
CA VAL A 84 5.55 29.22 1.07
C VAL A 84 4.81 27.95 0.66
N GLN A 85 3.47 28.02 0.52
CA GLN A 85 2.67 26.91 0.03
C GLN A 85 2.87 26.70 -1.48
N LEU A 86 3.03 27.78 -2.25
CA LEU A 86 3.42 27.66 -3.66
C LEU A 86 4.80 27.01 -3.80
N MET A 87 5.77 27.40 -2.97
CA MET A 87 7.10 26.77 -2.95
C MET A 87 7.01 25.27 -2.66
N GLY A 88 6.25 24.88 -1.64
CA GLY A 88 5.99 23.47 -1.34
C GLY A 88 5.36 22.73 -2.52
N GLY A 89 4.39 23.35 -3.20
CA GLY A 89 3.76 22.80 -4.40
C GLY A 89 4.75 22.58 -5.54
N ILE A 90 5.70 23.50 -5.76
CA ILE A 90 6.74 23.37 -6.78
C ILE A 90 7.70 22.23 -6.42
N VAL A 91 8.11 22.13 -5.15
CA VAL A 91 8.98 21.04 -4.66
C VAL A 91 8.35 19.67 -4.87
N LEU A 92 7.04 19.53 -4.58
CA LEU A 92 6.31 18.29 -4.88
C LEU A 92 6.32 17.98 -6.38
N HIS A 93 6.16 18.98 -7.24
CA HIS A 93 6.13 18.80 -8.70
C HIS A 93 7.48 18.29 -9.21
N GLN A 94 8.57 18.75 -8.60
CA GLN A 94 9.95 18.35 -8.91
C GLN A 94 10.29 16.92 -8.46
N GLY A 95 9.36 16.19 -7.84
CA GLY A 95 9.62 14.83 -7.34
C GLY A 95 10.49 14.81 -6.10
N LYS A 96 10.31 15.80 -5.21
CA LYS A 96 11.05 15.94 -3.95
C LYS A 96 10.13 15.87 -2.74
N ILE A 97 10.72 15.85 -1.55
CA ILE A 97 10.00 15.95 -0.29
C ILE A 97 9.93 17.41 0.14
N ALA A 98 8.71 17.94 0.27
CA ALA A 98 8.47 19.25 0.86
C ALA A 98 8.36 19.12 2.39
N GLU A 99 9.41 19.51 3.11
CA GLU A 99 9.35 19.58 4.57
C GLU A 99 8.65 20.88 5.00
N MET A 100 7.41 20.75 5.45
CA MET A 100 6.56 21.85 5.90
C MET A 100 6.05 21.53 7.30
N LYS A 101 6.29 22.44 8.26
CA LYS A 101 5.89 22.22 9.66
C LYS A 101 4.37 22.01 9.78
N THR A 102 3.96 21.27 10.81
CA THR A 102 2.54 21.00 11.07
C THR A 102 1.76 22.31 11.21
N GLY A 103 0.65 22.41 10.47
CA GLY A 103 -0.17 23.62 10.43
C GLY A 103 0.10 24.55 9.23
N GLU A 104 1.16 24.32 8.44
CA GLU A 104 1.45 25.10 7.23
C GLU A 104 0.51 24.79 6.04
N GLY A 105 -0.43 23.84 6.19
CA GLY A 105 -1.48 23.55 5.20
C GLY A 105 -1.07 22.57 4.09
N LYS A 106 -0.30 21.52 4.42
CA LYS A 106 0.17 20.45 3.49
C LYS A 106 -0.93 19.92 2.57
N THR A 107 -2.12 19.65 3.10
CA THR A 107 -3.29 19.17 2.33
C THR A 107 -3.63 20.12 1.18
N LEU A 108 -3.64 21.43 1.43
CA LEU A 108 -3.90 22.45 0.41
C LEU A 108 -2.73 22.59 -0.57
N VAL A 109 -1.48 22.42 -0.12
CA VAL A 109 -0.27 22.44 -0.96
C VAL A 109 -0.28 21.35 -2.02
N ALA A 110 -0.69 20.13 -1.66
CA ALA A 110 -0.73 19.01 -2.60
C ALA A 110 -1.61 19.28 -3.82
N THR A 111 -2.66 20.10 -3.70
CA THR A 111 -3.58 20.44 -4.81
C THR A 111 -2.89 21.06 -6.00
N LEU A 112 -1.89 21.92 -5.77
CA LEU A 112 -1.14 22.61 -6.82
C LEU A 112 -0.44 21.59 -7.73
N SER A 113 0.32 20.72 -7.09
CA SER A 113 1.10 19.68 -7.76
C SER A 113 0.23 18.58 -8.35
N ALA A 114 -0.82 18.16 -7.65
CA ALA A 114 -1.72 17.14 -8.13
C ALA A 114 -2.46 17.60 -9.39
N TYR A 115 -3.02 18.81 -9.39
CA TYR A 115 -3.69 19.38 -10.56
C TYR A 115 -2.75 19.48 -11.76
N LEU A 116 -1.57 20.09 -11.59
CA LEU A 116 -0.60 20.26 -12.68
C LEU A 116 -0.15 18.93 -13.30
N ASN A 117 -0.01 17.87 -12.51
CA ASN A 117 0.37 16.57 -13.06
C ASN A 117 -0.82 15.81 -13.63
N ALA A 118 -2.02 16.00 -13.08
CA ALA A 118 -3.25 15.33 -13.51
C ALA A 118 -3.76 15.83 -14.87
N ILE A 119 -3.45 17.07 -15.27
CA ILE A 119 -3.83 17.57 -16.61
C ILE A 119 -3.21 16.76 -17.76
N SER A 120 -2.13 16.00 -17.52
CA SER A 120 -1.58 15.07 -18.51
C SER A 120 -2.50 13.88 -18.84
N GLY A 121 -3.49 13.58 -17.99
CA GLY A 121 -4.43 12.47 -18.15
C GLY A 121 -3.90 11.11 -17.67
N GLU A 122 -2.62 11.01 -17.27
CA GLU A 122 -2.01 9.74 -16.82
C GLU A 122 -2.36 9.35 -15.37
N GLY A 123 -3.07 10.22 -14.64
CA GLY A 123 -3.50 9.99 -13.26
C GLY A 123 -2.46 10.41 -12.21
N VAL A 124 -2.95 10.81 -11.04
CA VAL A 124 -2.13 11.15 -9.86
C VAL A 124 -2.70 10.46 -8.63
N HIS A 125 -1.84 9.81 -7.85
CA HIS A 125 -2.22 9.18 -6.59
C HIS A 125 -1.79 10.06 -5.41
N ILE A 126 -2.74 10.38 -4.53
CA ILE A 126 -2.45 11.06 -3.26
C ILE A 126 -2.60 10.02 -2.16
N VAL A 127 -1.49 9.73 -1.49
CA VAL A 127 -1.38 8.65 -0.53
C VAL A 127 -1.39 9.21 0.88
N THR A 128 -2.27 8.68 1.72
CA THR A 128 -2.45 9.07 3.11
C THR A 128 -2.31 7.86 4.03
N VAL A 129 -2.22 8.07 5.35
CA VAL A 129 -2.00 6.99 6.33
C VAL A 129 -3.26 6.20 6.70
N ASN A 130 -4.47 6.72 6.46
CA ASN A 130 -5.70 6.01 6.80
C ASN A 130 -6.92 6.45 5.98
N ASP A 131 -7.94 5.58 6.00
CA ASP A 131 -9.16 5.75 5.23
C ASP A 131 -9.92 7.03 5.57
N TYR A 132 -9.92 7.45 6.83
CA TYR A 132 -10.58 8.70 7.23
C TYR A 132 -9.94 9.92 6.58
N LEU A 133 -8.60 10.02 6.60
CA LEU A 133 -7.87 11.12 5.98
C LEU A 133 -8.07 11.12 4.46
N SER A 134 -8.03 9.95 3.83
CA SER A 134 -8.28 9.84 2.37
C SER A 134 -9.66 10.40 1.98
N ARG A 135 -10.73 10.09 2.74
CA ARG A 135 -12.08 10.61 2.48
C ARG A 135 -12.17 12.10 2.79
N ARG A 136 -11.72 12.52 3.98
CA ARG A 136 -11.75 13.91 4.42
C ARG A 136 -11.06 14.82 3.40
N ASP A 137 -9.84 14.46 2.99
CA ASP A 137 -9.02 15.29 2.11
C ASP A 137 -9.56 15.27 0.68
N ALA A 138 -10.11 14.15 0.21
CA ALA A 138 -10.75 14.07 -1.09
C ALA A 138 -12.06 14.88 -1.15
N VAL A 139 -12.87 14.89 -0.10
CA VAL A 139 -14.08 15.74 -0.04
C VAL A 139 -13.68 17.21 0.00
N TRP A 140 -12.75 17.55 0.88
CA TRP A 140 -12.33 18.93 1.10
C TRP A 140 -11.60 19.54 -0.12
N MET A 141 -10.60 18.84 -0.67
CA MET A 141 -9.86 19.32 -1.85
C MET A 141 -10.58 18.99 -3.16
N GLY A 142 -11.52 18.05 -3.15
CA GLY A 142 -12.35 17.67 -4.30
C GLY A 142 -13.12 18.84 -4.88
N GLU A 143 -13.55 19.79 -4.04
CA GLU A 143 -14.18 21.04 -4.46
C GLU A 143 -13.29 21.84 -5.43
N ILE A 144 -12.00 21.95 -5.14
CA ILE A 144 -11.02 22.67 -5.98
C ILE A 144 -10.85 21.94 -7.32
N TYR A 145 -10.64 20.63 -7.28
CA TYR A 145 -10.44 19.83 -8.48
C TYR A 145 -11.69 19.85 -9.38
N ASN A 146 -12.88 19.74 -8.79
CA ASN A 146 -14.15 19.80 -9.51
C ASN A 146 -14.42 21.19 -10.11
N ALA A 147 -14.08 22.27 -9.40
CA ALA A 147 -14.16 23.62 -9.93
C ALA A 147 -13.27 23.82 -11.17
N LEU A 148 -12.15 23.08 -11.24
CA LEU A 148 -11.27 23.01 -12.41
C LEU A 148 -11.62 21.88 -13.38
N GLY A 149 -12.72 21.16 -13.18
CA GLY A 149 -13.20 20.13 -14.10
C GLY A 149 -12.42 18.82 -14.07
N LEU A 150 -11.64 18.55 -13.03
CA LEU A 150 -11.02 17.25 -12.77
C LEU A 150 -11.93 16.36 -11.90
N LYS A 151 -11.81 15.04 -12.09
CA LYS A 151 -12.46 14.03 -11.27
C LYS A 151 -11.53 13.56 -10.15
N THR A 152 -12.12 13.34 -8.97
CA THR A 152 -11.41 12.84 -7.79
C THR A 152 -12.00 11.50 -7.34
N GLY A 153 -11.17 10.47 -7.27
CA GLY A 153 -11.53 9.16 -6.73
C GLY A 153 -11.00 8.92 -5.32
N VAL A 154 -11.61 8.01 -4.58
CA VAL A 154 -11.19 7.60 -3.23
C VAL A 154 -11.19 6.09 -3.10
N LEU A 155 -10.13 5.53 -2.52
CA LEU A 155 -9.97 4.11 -2.23
C LEU A 155 -9.92 3.86 -0.72
N ASN A 156 -10.82 3.01 -0.24
CA ASN A 156 -10.86 2.48 1.13
C ASN A 156 -11.00 0.97 1.11
N HIS A 157 -10.74 0.30 2.25
CA HIS A 157 -10.62 -1.17 2.33
C HIS A 157 -11.67 -1.96 1.54
N ASP A 158 -12.96 -1.65 1.77
CA ASP A 158 -14.09 -2.36 1.17
C ASP A 158 -14.96 -1.48 0.26
N ALA A 159 -14.51 -0.28 -0.06
CA ALA A 159 -15.31 0.68 -0.83
C ALA A 159 -14.45 1.61 -1.69
N SER A 160 -15.05 2.12 -2.75
CA SER A 160 -14.44 3.14 -3.60
C SER A 160 -15.47 4.18 -3.97
N PHE A 161 -15.02 5.42 -4.10
CA PHE A 161 -15.91 6.57 -4.29
C PHE A 161 -15.39 7.49 -5.40
N LEU A 162 -16.30 8.24 -6.01
CA LEU A 162 -15.98 9.47 -6.73
C LEU A 162 -16.54 10.66 -5.96
N TYR A 163 -15.76 11.73 -5.90
CA TYR A 163 -16.28 13.02 -5.49
C TYR A 163 -17.35 13.48 -6.47
N ASP A 164 -18.52 13.81 -5.95
CA ASP A 164 -19.70 14.23 -6.70
C ASP A 164 -20.47 15.29 -5.87
N PRO A 165 -20.39 16.58 -6.22
CA PRO A 165 -21.03 17.65 -5.43
C PRO A 165 -22.57 17.55 -5.42
N ALA A 166 -23.17 16.76 -6.32
CA ALA A 166 -24.61 16.52 -6.36
C ALA A 166 -25.05 15.30 -5.54
N HIS A 167 -24.10 14.53 -4.99
CA HIS A 167 -24.41 13.36 -4.19
C HIS A 167 -24.77 13.73 -2.75
N GLU A 168 -26.04 13.56 -2.40
CA GLU A 168 -26.51 13.62 -1.01
C GLU A 168 -26.44 12.22 -0.39
N ALA A 169 -25.71 12.07 0.72
CA ALA A 169 -25.70 10.83 1.48
C ALA A 169 -27.07 10.60 2.16
N ASN A 170 -27.48 9.34 2.31
CA ASN A 170 -28.74 9.00 2.96
C ASN A 170 -28.67 9.35 4.46
N LYS A 171 -29.40 10.40 4.88
CA LYS A 171 -29.38 10.98 6.24
C LYS A 171 -29.76 10.00 7.37
N GLU A 172 -30.31 8.82 7.06
CA GLU A 172 -30.63 7.79 8.05
C GLU A 172 -29.42 6.91 8.42
N GLU A 173 -28.52 6.60 7.48
CA GLU A 173 -27.32 5.79 7.74
C GLU A 173 -26.26 6.56 8.58
N ASP A 174 -26.19 7.89 8.40
CA ASP A 174 -25.33 8.76 9.22
C ASP A 174 -25.82 8.87 10.68
N LYS A 175 -27.14 8.78 10.92
CA LYS A 175 -27.72 8.93 12.28
C LYS A 175 -27.46 7.74 13.21
N GLU A 176 -27.42 6.51 12.70
CA GLU A 176 -27.09 5.33 13.53
C GLU A 176 -25.61 5.32 13.93
N ARG A 177 -24.71 5.89 13.10
CA ARG A 177 -23.27 6.00 13.37
C ARG A 177 -22.89 7.20 14.25
N ASP A 178 -23.73 8.24 14.28
CA ASP A 178 -23.54 9.47 15.06
C ASP A 178 -23.58 9.28 16.60
N GLN A 179 -24.06 8.14 17.11
CA GLN A 179 -24.08 7.88 18.57
C GLN A 179 -22.69 7.68 19.20
N LEU A 180 -21.65 7.46 18.38
CA LEU A 180 -20.27 7.24 18.84
C LEU A 180 -19.41 8.51 18.95
N GLY A 181 -20.00 9.70 18.76
CA GLY A 181 -19.41 10.95 19.25
C GLY A 181 -18.07 11.34 18.62
N SER A 182 -17.98 11.38 17.30
CA SER A 182 -17.14 12.31 16.51
C SER A 182 -17.41 12.08 15.03
N PHE A 183 -17.37 13.14 14.22
CA PHE A 183 -17.41 13.14 12.74
C PHE A 183 -18.80 13.05 12.11
N LYS A 184 -19.51 14.18 12.16
CA LYS A 184 -20.60 14.49 11.23
C LYS A 184 -20.04 14.60 9.81
N VAL A 185 -20.61 13.81 8.89
CA VAL A 185 -20.56 13.98 7.42
C VAL A 185 -19.19 13.65 6.76
N VAL A 186 -18.87 12.36 6.60
CA VAL A 186 -17.68 11.91 5.83
C VAL A 186 -18.07 11.30 4.46
N HIS A 187 -19.36 11.03 4.22
CA HIS A 187 -19.83 10.41 2.98
C HIS A 187 -20.68 11.33 2.09
N GLU A 188 -21.05 12.52 2.55
CA GLU A 188 -21.64 13.53 1.66
C GLU A 188 -20.63 13.87 0.56
N PHE A 189 -21.12 13.99 -0.67
CA PHE A 189 -20.30 14.16 -1.88
C PHE A 189 -19.44 12.95 -2.31
N LEU A 190 -19.55 11.79 -1.67
CA LEU A 190 -18.82 10.58 -2.07
C LEU A 190 -19.75 9.53 -2.66
N ARG A 191 -19.93 9.56 -3.99
CA ARG A 191 -20.75 8.58 -4.69
C ARG A 191 -20.01 7.24 -4.80
N PRO A 192 -20.59 6.11 -4.33
CA PRO A 192 -19.96 4.80 -4.48
C PRO A 192 -19.74 4.42 -5.95
N VAL A 193 -18.59 3.82 -6.23
CA VAL A 193 -18.18 3.36 -7.55
C VAL A 193 -17.35 2.09 -7.47
N THR A 194 -17.10 1.46 -8.62
CA THR A 194 -16.12 0.38 -8.71
C THR A 194 -14.69 0.92 -8.50
N ARG A 195 -13.78 0.04 -8.05
CA ARG A 195 -12.36 0.37 -7.90
C ARG A 195 -11.72 0.78 -9.24
N ARG A 196 -12.11 0.06 -10.31
CA ARG A 196 -12.24 0.50 -11.71
C ARG A 196 -12.31 2.02 -11.90
N GLU A 197 -13.49 2.52 -11.62
CA GLU A 197 -13.88 3.90 -11.88
C GLU A 197 -13.15 4.89 -10.98
N ALA A 198 -12.82 4.52 -9.75
CA ALA A 198 -12.04 5.37 -8.85
C ALA A 198 -10.60 5.60 -9.36
N TYR A 199 -9.96 4.57 -9.91
CA TYR A 199 -8.65 4.74 -10.59
C TYR A 199 -8.75 5.51 -11.89
N ALA A 200 -9.88 5.46 -12.60
CA ALA A 200 -10.09 6.21 -13.84
C ALA A 200 -10.26 7.73 -13.62
N ALA A 201 -10.40 8.20 -12.37
CA ALA A 201 -10.38 9.61 -12.03
C ALA A 201 -9.02 10.26 -12.33
N ASP A 202 -8.99 11.58 -12.55
CA ASP A 202 -7.74 12.31 -12.82
C ASP A 202 -6.81 12.28 -11.61
N ILE A 203 -7.37 12.31 -10.40
CA ILE A 203 -6.68 12.23 -9.11
C ILE A 203 -7.37 11.17 -8.25
N THR A 204 -6.61 10.30 -7.60
CA THR A 204 -7.14 9.26 -6.71
C THR A 204 -6.49 9.37 -5.34
N TYR A 205 -7.30 9.59 -4.31
CA TYR A 205 -6.90 9.51 -2.90
C TYR A 205 -7.02 8.07 -2.41
N GLY A 206 -6.12 7.66 -1.53
CA GLY A 206 -6.18 6.35 -0.89
C GLY A 206 -5.14 6.20 0.19
N THR A 207 -5.11 5.02 0.79
CA THR A 207 -4.03 4.64 1.71
C THR A 207 -2.92 3.92 0.98
N ASN A 208 -1.71 3.99 1.53
CA ASN A 208 -0.57 3.21 1.08
C ASN A 208 -0.93 1.71 0.98
N ASN A 209 -1.61 1.17 1.98
CA ASN A 209 -2.10 -0.21 2.01
C ASN A 209 -3.02 -0.51 0.81
N GLU A 210 -4.03 0.32 0.57
CA GLU A 210 -5.00 0.06 -0.51
C GLU A 210 -4.35 0.08 -1.89
N PHE A 211 -3.48 1.07 -2.13
CA PHE A 211 -2.71 1.15 -3.37
C PHE A 211 -1.82 -0.08 -3.58
N GLY A 212 -1.08 -0.51 -2.55
CA GLY A 212 -0.20 -1.67 -2.68
C GLY A 212 -0.95 -3.01 -2.77
N PHE A 213 -2.06 -3.17 -2.05
CA PHE A 213 -2.90 -4.36 -2.15
C PHE A 213 -3.60 -4.48 -3.50
N ASP A 214 -4.02 -3.37 -4.11
CA ASP A 214 -4.55 -3.39 -5.48
C ASP A 214 -3.52 -3.84 -6.49
N TYR A 215 -2.29 -3.36 -6.37
CA TYR A 215 -1.21 -3.85 -7.20
C TYR A 215 -1.01 -5.36 -7.05
N LEU A 216 -1.01 -5.88 -5.82
CA LEU A 216 -0.88 -7.32 -5.59
C LEU A 216 -2.08 -8.10 -6.16
N ARG A 217 -3.32 -7.60 -6.00
CA ARG A 217 -4.53 -8.22 -6.55
C ARG A 217 -4.53 -8.22 -8.08
N ASP A 218 -4.11 -7.11 -8.69
CA ASP A 218 -4.03 -6.97 -10.15
C ASP A 218 -3.03 -7.96 -10.77
N ASN A 219 -1.92 -8.24 -10.08
CA ASN A 219 -0.94 -9.26 -10.52
C ASN A 219 -1.41 -10.71 -10.31
N MET A 220 -2.53 -10.92 -9.61
CA MET A 220 -3.19 -12.23 -9.47
C MET A 220 -4.47 -12.34 -10.33
N ALA A 221 -4.83 -11.29 -11.08
CA ALA A 221 -5.99 -11.30 -11.95
C ALA A 221 -5.82 -12.29 -13.11
N TYR A 222 -6.87 -13.02 -13.43
CA TYR A 222 -6.87 -13.97 -14.56
C TYR A 222 -7.13 -13.28 -15.90
N THR A 223 -7.79 -12.12 -15.87
CA THR A 223 -8.20 -11.36 -17.05
C THR A 223 -7.91 -9.89 -16.86
N GLU A 224 -7.59 -9.19 -17.95
CA GLU A 224 -7.36 -7.73 -17.93
C GLU A 224 -8.59 -6.97 -17.43
N SER A 225 -9.81 -7.48 -17.65
CA SER A 225 -11.04 -6.90 -17.12
C SER A 225 -11.15 -6.88 -15.60
N GLN A 226 -10.31 -7.61 -14.87
CA GLN A 226 -10.26 -7.62 -13.41
C GLN A 226 -9.22 -6.66 -12.82
N VAL A 227 -8.30 -6.15 -13.65
CA VAL A 227 -7.25 -5.21 -13.23
C VAL A 227 -7.87 -3.84 -12.93
N SER A 228 -7.62 -3.31 -11.74
CA SER A 228 -8.18 -2.02 -11.31
C SER A 228 -7.27 -0.84 -11.61
N GLN A 229 -5.96 -0.97 -11.40
CA GLN A 229 -4.99 0.10 -11.61
C GLN A 229 -4.78 0.39 -13.10
N ARG A 230 -4.33 1.62 -13.39
CA ARG A 230 -4.00 2.09 -14.75
C ARG A 230 -2.56 2.58 -14.88
N GLY A 231 -1.64 1.95 -14.16
CA GLY A 231 -0.23 2.30 -14.10
C GLY A 231 0.15 3.18 -12.90
N HIS A 232 1.41 3.61 -12.86
CA HIS A 232 2.01 4.33 -11.75
C HIS A 232 2.70 5.60 -12.28
N ASN A 233 1.93 6.66 -12.50
CA ASN A 233 2.47 7.89 -13.08
C ASN A 233 3.10 8.80 -12.03
N PHE A 234 2.30 9.41 -11.16
CA PHE A 234 2.77 10.32 -10.12
C PHE A 234 2.12 10.01 -8.77
N ALA A 235 2.92 9.88 -7.72
CA ALA A 235 2.44 9.77 -6.34
C ALA A 235 2.91 10.94 -5.48
N ILE A 236 1.99 11.49 -4.69
CA ILE A 236 2.28 12.42 -3.60
C ILE A 236 1.96 11.70 -2.29
N VAL A 237 2.97 11.47 -1.46
CA VAL A 237 2.82 10.78 -0.17
C VAL A 237 2.73 11.81 0.96
N ASP A 238 1.57 11.93 1.60
CA ASP A 238 1.40 12.71 2.83
C ASP A 238 1.95 11.93 4.04
N GLU A 239 2.52 12.65 5.00
CA GLU A 239 3.32 12.10 6.11
C GLU A 239 4.31 11.04 5.61
N VAL A 240 5.13 11.43 4.63
CA VAL A 240 6.03 10.55 3.88
C VAL A 240 7.01 9.78 4.77
N ASP A 241 7.42 10.32 5.91
CA ASP A 241 8.22 9.63 6.92
C ASP A 241 7.47 8.48 7.58
N SER A 242 6.21 8.69 7.95
CA SER A 242 5.37 7.63 8.52
C SER A 242 5.19 6.48 7.51
N ILE A 243 4.94 6.79 6.24
CA ILE A 243 4.64 5.77 5.22
C ILE A 243 5.90 5.09 4.68
N LEU A 244 6.90 5.86 4.25
CA LEU A 244 8.06 5.34 3.53
C LEU A 244 9.20 4.88 4.43
N ILE A 245 9.17 5.22 5.73
CA ILE A 245 10.16 4.78 6.73
C ILE A 245 9.51 3.85 7.76
N ASP A 246 8.50 4.32 8.48
CA ASP A 246 7.95 3.58 9.62
C ASP A 246 7.10 2.38 9.20
N GLU A 247 6.12 2.58 8.33
CA GLU A 247 5.26 1.50 7.81
C GLU A 247 5.99 0.62 6.78
N ALA A 248 7.02 1.14 6.12
CA ALA A 248 7.80 0.43 5.11
C ALA A 248 8.67 -0.72 5.67
N ARG A 249 8.71 -0.91 7.00
CA ARG A 249 9.49 -1.98 7.64
C ARG A 249 8.91 -3.37 7.41
N THR A 250 7.59 -3.45 7.22
CA THR A 250 6.88 -4.71 6.99
C THR A 250 6.37 -4.75 5.55
N PRO A 251 6.57 -5.87 4.82
CA PRO A 251 6.02 -6.00 3.48
C PRO A 251 4.49 -6.13 3.51
N LEU A 252 3.86 -5.72 2.41
CA LEU A 252 2.48 -6.08 2.13
C LEU A 252 2.41 -7.55 1.71
N ILE A 253 1.42 -8.26 2.26
CA ILE A 253 1.25 -9.70 2.06
C ILE A 253 -0.23 -10.00 1.87
N ILE A 254 -0.58 -10.62 0.74
CA ILE A 254 -1.89 -11.27 0.60
C ILE A 254 -1.71 -12.74 1.00
N SER A 255 -2.48 -13.18 1.99
CA SER A 255 -2.50 -14.56 2.44
C SER A 255 -3.91 -15.15 2.34
N MET A 256 -4.01 -16.44 2.05
CA MET A 256 -5.26 -17.19 2.13
C MET A 256 -5.19 -18.28 3.20
N PRO A 257 -6.28 -18.53 3.95
CA PRO A 257 -6.37 -19.69 4.84
C PRO A 257 -6.26 -20.98 4.03
N ASP A 258 -5.34 -21.87 4.43
CA ASP A 258 -5.20 -23.18 3.82
C ASP A 258 -6.06 -24.22 4.54
N ALA A 259 -7.38 -24.13 4.29
CA ALA A 259 -8.38 -24.96 4.98
C ALA A 259 -8.30 -26.44 4.61
N GLU A 260 -7.99 -26.76 3.36
CA GLU A 260 -7.94 -28.13 2.84
C GLU A 260 -6.73 -28.92 3.36
N SER A 261 -5.61 -28.24 3.67
CA SER A 261 -4.41 -28.90 4.18
C SER A 261 -4.62 -29.52 5.57
N GLY A 262 -5.45 -28.90 6.41
CA GLY A 262 -5.80 -29.45 7.73
C GLY A 262 -6.50 -30.82 7.67
N GLU A 263 -7.34 -31.08 6.67
CA GLU A 263 -8.01 -32.38 6.49
C GLU A 263 -7.06 -33.46 5.97
N LEU A 264 -6.15 -33.10 5.06
CA LEU A 264 -5.14 -34.03 4.54
C LEU A 264 -4.20 -34.52 5.65
N TYR A 265 -3.74 -33.63 6.55
CA TYR A 265 -2.91 -34.05 7.68
C TYR A 265 -3.64 -35.04 8.61
N LYS A 266 -4.94 -34.85 8.85
CA LYS A 266 -5.76 -35.80 9.64
C LYS A 266 -5.94 -37.15 8.96
N ILE A 267 -6.01 -37.19 7.63
CA ILE A 267 -6.09 -38.44 6.86
C ILE A 267 -4.75 -39.17 6.98
N PHE A 268 -3.64 -38.52 6.64
CA PHE A 268 -2.33 -39.16 6.63
C PHE A 268 -1.83 -39.53 8.02
N SER A 269 -2.17 -38.79 9.08
CA SER A 269 -1.83 -39.16 10.45
C SER A 269 -2.46 -40.48 10.91
N LYS A 270 -3.55 -40.93 10.25
CA LYS A 270 -4.17 -42.25 10.48
C LYS A 270 -3.59 -43.37 9.61
N ILE A 271 -2.98 -43.02 8.48
CA ILE A 271 -2.42 -43.97 7.51
C ILE A 271 -0.97 -44.30 7.85
N VAL A 272 -0.15 -43.27 8.04
CA VAL A 272 1.30 -43.38 8.24
C VAL A 272 1.68 -44.32 9.40
N PRO A 273 0.97 -44.37 10.55
CA PRO A 273 1.28 -45.33 11.62
C PRO A 273 1.14 -46.82 11.22
N ARG A 274 0.49 -47.12 10.09
CA ARG A 274 0.34 -48.49 9.55
C ARG A 274 1.53 -48.90 8.68
N LEU A 275 2.43 -47.97 8.37
CA LEU A 275 3.64 -48.22 7.60
C LEU A 275 4.75 -48.73 8.50
N LYS A 276 5.58 -49.62 7.96
CA LYS A 276 6.70 -50.24 8.66
C LYS A 276 8.02 -49.67 8.16
N LYS A 277 8.88 -49.27 9.10
CA LYS A 277 10.26 -48.87 8.82
C LYS A 277 11.02 -50.01 8.15
N GLU A 278 11.87 -49.67 7.18
CA GLU A 278 12.66 -50.58 6.31
C GLU A 278 11.88 -51.43 5.29
N GLU A 279 10.57 -51.62 5.46
CA GLU A 279 9.70 -52.23 4.44
C GLU A 279 9.01 -51.17 3.56
N ASP A 280 8.21 -50.32 4.20
CA ASP A 280 7.34 -49.33 3.52
C ASP A 280 8.03 -47.97 3.37
N TYR A 281 9.02 -47.67 4.20
CA TYR A 281 9.79 -46.42 4.12
C TYR A 281 11.18 -46.58 4.74
N LYS A 282 12.11 -45.74 4.31
CA LYS A 282 13.48 -45.65 4.82
C LYS A 282 13.69 -44.32 5.53
N VAL A 283 14.51 -44.32 6.57
CA VAL A 283 14.88 -43.13 7.32
C VAL A 283 16.37 -42.86 7.17
N ASP A 284 16.71 -41.66 6.71
CA ASP A 284 18.07 -41.16 6.77
C ASP A 284 18.19 -40.21 7.97
N GLU A 285 18.77 -40.71 9.06
CA GLU A 285 18.99 -39.94 10.28
C GLU A 285 20.01 -38.82 10.10
N LYS A 286 20.95 -38.93 9.15
CA LYS A 286 21.92 -37.87 8.86
C LYS A 286 21.27 -36.71 8.14
N GLN A 287 20.37 -37.00 7.20
CA GLN A 287 19.64 -35.98 6.45
C GLN A 287 18.32 -35.56 7.12
N LYS A 288 17.94 -36.19 8.24
CA LYS A 288 16.63 -36.02 8.89
C LYS A 288 15.49 -36.09 7.87
N ALA A 289 15.55 -37.11 7.00
CA ALA A 289 14.60 -37.35 5.91
C ALA A 289 14.01 -38.76 6.00
N ALA A 290 12.73 -38.90 5.64
CA ALA A 290 12.05 -40.18 5.53
C ALA A 290 11.48 -40.30 4.11
N THR A 291 11.79 -41.39 3.41
CA THR A 291 11.42 -41.61 2.00
C THR A 291 10.63 -42.90 1.88
N LEU A 292 9.51 -42.87 1.15
CA LEU A 292 8.71 -44.06 0.88
C LEU A 292 9.45 -45.02 -0.06
N THR A 293 9.26 -46.31 0.15
CA THR A 293 9.65 -47.35 -0.82
C THR A 293 8.51 -47.58 -1.82
N GLU A 294 8.77 -48.29 -2.91
CA GLU A 294 7.73 -48.72 -3.86
C GLU A 294 6.60 -49.47 -3.14
N ALA A 295 6.95 -50.40 -2.24
CA ALA A 295 5.98 -51.14 -1.43
C ALA A 295 5.12 -50.22 -0.53
N GLY A 296 5.73 -49.18 0.04
CA GLY A 296 5.01 -48.18 0.83
C GLY A 296 4.02 -47.36 0.01
N ILE A 297 4.41 -46.99 -1.22
CA ILE A 297 3.54 -46.26 -2.16
C ILE A 297 2.32 -47.12 -2.51
N GLU A 298 2.52 -48.37 -2.95
CA GLU A 298 1.42 -49.30 -3.31
C GLU A 298 0.45 -49.52 -2.14
N LYS A 299 0.99 -49.64 -0.92
CA LYS A 299 0.19 -49.82 0.29
C LYS A 299 -0.68 -48.61 0.60
N ILE A 300 -0.16 -47.40 0.39
CA ILE A 300 -0.91 -46.16 0.60
C ILE A 300 -1.98 -45.98 -0.47
N GLU A 301 -1.65 -46.27 -1.73
CA GLU A 301 -2.58 -46.24 -2.85
C GLU A 301 -3.76 -47.20 -2.62
N SER A 302 -3.47 -48.41 -2.13
CA SER A 302 -4.48 -49.40 -1.74
C SER A 302 -5.37 -48.90 -0.60
N ILE A 303 -4.80 -48.28 0.44
CA ILE A 303 -5.56 -47.70 1.57
C ILE A 303 -6.45 -46.53 1.11
N LEU A 304 -5.98 -45.72 0.17
CA LEU A 304 -6.70 -44.57 -0.37
C LEU A 304 -7.68 -44.95 -1.49
N GLY A 305 -7.60 -46.16 -2.02
CA GLY A 305 -8.41 -46.64 -3.14
C GLY A 305 -8.13 -45.90 -4.45
N ILE A 306 -6.87 -45.51 -4.68
CA ILE A 306 -6.42 -44.79 -5.89
C ILE A 306 -5.44 -45.65 -6.68
N LYS A 307 -5.30 -45.40 -7.98
CA LYS A 307 -4.37 -46.18 -8.83
C LYS A 307 -2.94 -45.67 -8.84
N ASP A 308 -2.77 -44.36 -8.70
CA ASP A 308 -1.48 -43.70 -8.74
C ASP A 308 -1.55 -42.40 -7.94
N LEU A 309 -0.75 -42.33 -6.87
CA LEU A 309 -0.69 -41.17 -5.98
C LEU A 309 -0.24 -39.90 -6.70
N TYR A 310 0.69 -40.01 -7.65
CA TYR A 310 1.31 -38.90 -8.35
C TYR A 310 0.43 -38.33 -9.46
N THR A 311 -0.41 -39.16 -10.10
CA THR A 311 -1.25 -38.72 -11.23
C THR A 311 -2.71 -38.47 -10.88
N GLU A 312 -3.35 -39.25 -9.99
CA GLU A 312 -4.79 -39.06 -9.68
C GLU A 312 -5.04 -37.97 -8.63
N ARG A 313 -4.12 -37.77 -7.69
CA ARG A 313 -4.27 -36.82 -6.56
C ARG A 313 -3.21 -35.70 -6.54
N GLY A 314 -2.17 -35.83 -7.36
CA GLY A 314 -1.18 -34.79 -7.63
C GLY A 314 -0.19 -34.48 -6.50
N MET A 315 0.68 -33.51 -6.76
CA MET A 315 1.81 -33.10 -5.89
C MET A 315 1.42 -32.74 -4.45
N ARG A 316 0.17 -32.30 -4.23
CA ARG A 316 -0.31 -31.89 -2.90
C ARG A 316 -0.43 -33.07 -1.93
N TYR A 317 -0.98 -34.20 -2.40
CA TYR A 317 -1.13 -35.41 -1.58
C TYR A 317 0.23 -35.96 -1.19
N VAL A 318 1.16 -35.99 -2.14
CA VAL A 318 2.55 -36.40 -1.92
C VAL A 318 3.21 -35.56 -0.84
N HIS A 319 3.14 -34.23 -0.95
CA HIS A 319 3.71 -33.32 0.04
C HIS A 319 3.16 -33.57 1.46
N HIS A 320 1.83 -33.68 1.63
CA HIS A 320 1.23 -33.89 2.95
C HIS A 320 1.59 -35.27 3.53
N LEU A 321 1.65 -36.29 2.68
CA LEU A 321 2.08 -37.62 3.07
C LEU A 321 3.54 -37.64 3.52
N GLU A 322 4.43 -36.97 2.80
CA GLU A 322 5.85 -36.84 3.16
C GLU A 322 6.01 -36.14 4.51
N GLN A 323 5.29 -35.05 4.76
CA GLN A 323 5.35 -34.35 6.05
C GLN A 323 4.77 -35.19 7.19
N ALA A 324 3.67 -35.94 6.95
CA ALA A 324 3.11 -36.87 7.92
C ALA A 324 4.08 -38.04 8.23
N LEU A 325 4.74 -38.58 7.20
CA LEU A 325 5.76 -39.61 7.34
C LEU A 325 6.96 -39.09 8.13
N ARG A 326 7.44 -37.89 7.81
CA ARG A 326 8.52 -37.22 8.52
C ARG A 326 8.18 -37.00 9.99
N ALA A 327 6.99 -36.47 10.28
CA ALA A 327 6.49 -36.30 11.64
C ALA A 327 6.43 -37.63 12.41
N GLN A 328 5.98 -38.71 11.77
CA GLN A 328 5.93 -40.03 12.40
C GLN A 328 7.33 -40.61 12.66
N ALA A 329 8.21 -40.55 11.66
CA ALA A 329 9.46 -41.30 11.63
C ALA A 329 10.64 -40.61 12.32
N LEU A 330 10.61 -39.28 12.45
CA LEU A 330 11.77 -38.49 12.87
C LEU A 330 11.52 -37.57 14.07
N PHE A 331 10.26 -37.34 14.45
CA PHE A 331 9.91 -36.40 15.51
C PHE A 331 9.20 -37.14 16.63
N GLU A 332 9.86 -37.24 17.79
CA GLU A 332 9.38 -37.95 18.96
C GLU A 332 8.91 -36.99 20.04
N ARG A 333 7.80 -37.37 20.68
CA ARG A 333 7.27 -36.67 21.83
C ARG A 333 8.22 -36.80 23.02
N ASP A 334 8.34 -35.71 23.77
CA ASP A 334 9.26 -35.53 24.90
C ASP A 334 10.76 -35.53 24.52
N ILE A 335 11.07 -35.56 23.21
CA ILE A 335 12.41 -35.36 22.66
C ILE A 335 12.44 -34.09 21.79
N ASN A 336 11.64 -34.06 20.72
CA ASN A 336 11.62 -32.95 19.76
C ASN A 336 10.52 -31.92 20.06
N TYR A 337 9.42 -32.36 20.69
CA TYR A 337 8.33 -31.50 21.15
C TYR A 337 7.67 -32.07 22.41
N VAL A 338 6.89 -31.23 23.08
CA VAL A 338 5.93 -31.64 24.11
C VAL A 338 4.51 -31.20 23.72
N VAL A 339 3.51 -31.90 24.23
CA VAL A 339 2.10 -31.48 24.09
C VAL A 339 1.60 -30.93 25.42
N LYS A 340 1.26 -29.64 25.47
CA LYS A 340 0.76 -28.97 26.68
C LYS A 340 -0.44 -28.09 26.32
N GLY A 341 -1.51 -28.17 27.11
CA GLY A 341 -2.71 -27.34 26.88
C GLY A 341 -3.42 -27.60 25.53
N GLY A 342 -3.18 -28.76 24.91
CA GLY A 342 -3.69 -29.04 23.56
C GLY A 342 -2.86 -28.43 22.43
N GLU A 343 -1.65 -27.95 22.70
CA GLU A 343 -0.73 -27.37 21.72
C GLU A 343 0.60 -28.13 21.68
N VAL A 344 1.21 -28.22 20.50
CA VAL A 344 2.56 -28.75 20.27
C VAL A 344 3.58 -27.63 20.53
N ILE A 345 4.54 -27.86 21.41
CA ILE A 345 5.60 -26.90 21.74
C ILE A 345 6.94 -27.53 21.40
N ILE A 346 7.74 -26.84 20.58
CA ILE A 346 9.07 -27.32 20.16
C ILE A 346 10.02 -27.34 21.37
N VAL A 347 10.81 -28.40 21.48
CA VAL A 347 11.94 -28.49 22.41
C VAL A 347 13.21 -28.16 21.65
N ASP A 348 13.99 -27.20 22.13
CA ASP A 348 15.28 -26.85 21.55
C ASP A 348 16.29 -28.00 21.74
N GLU A 349 16.84 -28.52 20.63
CA GLU A 349 17.71 -29.71 20.63
C GLU A 349 19.01 -29.53 21.44
N PHE A 350 19.48 -28.28 21.63
CA PHE A 350 20.74 -28.00 22.33
C PHE A 350 20.53 -27.71 23.82
N THR A 351 19.45 -27.01 24.14
CA THR A 351 19.23 -26.46 25.50
C THR A 351 18.11 -27.15 26.26
N GLY A 352 17.28 -27.96 25.58
CA GLY A 352 16.09 -28.58 26.16
C GLY A 352 15.00 -27.57 26.52
N ARG A 353 15.15 -26.29 26.15
CA ARG A 353 14.18 -25.24 26.47
C ARG A 353 12.95 -25.38 25.59
N LEU A 354 11.78 -25.13 26.19
CA LEU A 354 10.52 -25.05 25.46
C LEU A 354 10.47 -23.74 24.68
N MET A 355 10.09 -23.81 23.40
CA MET A 355 9.95 -22.65 22.50
C MET A 355 8.47 -22.40 22.16
N PRO A 356 7.67 -21.85 23.10
CA PRO A 356 6.28 -21.53 22.83
C PRO A 356 6.18 -20.47 21.72
N GLY A 357 5.17 -20.61 20.86
CA GLY A 357 4.94 -19.71 19.71
C GLY A 357 5.80 -19.99 18.48
N ARG A 358 6.84 -20.84 18.58
CA ARG A 358 7.64 -21.25 17.42
C ARG A 358 7.00 -22.48 16.76
N ARG A 359 6.89 -22.45 15.43
CA ARG A 359 6.37 -23.55 14.61
C ARG A 359 7.43 -24.05 13.64
N TRP A 360 7.36 -25.33 13.25
CA TRP A 360 8.12 -25.85 12.11
C TRP A 360 7.47 -25.39 10.81
N SER A 361 8.29 -25.11 9.80
CA SER A 361 7.83 -24.68 8.48
C SER A 361 7.35 -25.86 7.62
N ASP A 362 6.79 -25.54 6.45
CA ASP A 362 6.49 -26.50 5.38
C ASP A 362 5.48 -27.57 5.79
N GLY A 363 4.51 -27.19 6.66
CA GLY A 363 3.44 -28.09 7.08
C GLY A 363 3.82 -29.17 8.11
N LEU A 364 5.10 -29.23 8.52
CA LEU A 364 5.57 -30.24 9.47
C LEU A 364 4.93 -30.08 10.86
N HIS A 365 4.70 -28.85 11.30
CA HIS A 365 4.08 -28.61 12.62
C HIS A 365 2.64 -29.12 12.66
N GLN A 366 1.90 -28.96 11.57
CA GLN A 366 0.53 -29.40 11.37
C GLN A 366 0.47 -30.92 11.29
N ALA A 367 1.44 -31.54 10.63
CA ALA A 367 1.60 -32.99 10.62
C ALA A 367 1.82 -33.56 12.04
N ILE A 368 2.61 -32.90 12.88
CA ILE A 368 2.82 -33.28 14.29
C ILE A 368 1.55 -33.02 15.12
N GLU A 369 0.87 -31.88 14.92
CA GLU A 369 -0.42 -31.61 15.56
C GLU A 369 -1.44 -32.70 15.23
N ALA A 370 -1.51 -33.14 13.96
CA ALA A 370 -2.38 -34.21 13.51
C ALA A 370 -1.97 -35.60 14.04
N LYS A 371 -0.67 -35.85 14.17
CA LYS A 371 -0.10 -37.07 14.79
C LYS A 371 -0.50 -37.21 16.25
N GLU A 372 -0.45 -36.12 17.01
CA GLU A 372 -0.80 -36.10 18.43
C GLU A 372 -2.31 -35.94 18.70
N GLY A 373 -3.12 -35.81 17.63
CA GLY A 373 -4.57 -35.65 17.73
C GLY A 373 -5.01 -34.32 18.34
N VAL A 374 -4.15 -33.30 18.30
CA VAL A 374 -4.49 -31.95 18.75
C VAL A 374 -5.11 -31.12 17.62
N ARG A 375 -5.61 -29.92 17.93
CA ARG A 375 -6.21 -29.04 16.92
C ARG A 375 -5.13 -28.58 15.95
N VAL A 376 -5.20 -29.08 14.72
CA VAL A 376 -4.35 -28.62 13.60
C VAL A 376 -4.70 -27.16 13.30
N GLN A 377 -3.73 -26.27 13.46
CA GLN A 377 -3.92 -24.86 13.12
C GLN A 377 -3.79 -24.68 11.61
N GLN A 378 -4.71 -23.93 11.01
CA GLN A 378 -4.63 -23.62 9.57
C GLN A 378 -3.42 -22.75 9.31
N GLU A 379 -2.63 -23.09 8.29
CA GLU A 379 -1.61 -22.18 7.78
C GLU A 379 -2.26 -21.08 6.96
N SER A 380 -1.73 -19.88 7.10
CA SER A 380 -1.94 -18.83 6.13
C SER A 380 -0.88 -18.98 5.05
N ARG A 381 -1.29 -19.32 3.83
CA ARG A 381 -0.38 -19.36 2.68
C ARG A 381 -0.25 -17.97 2.08
N THR A 382 0.97 -17.46 1.98
CA THR A 382 1.25 -16.22 1.24
C THR A 382 1.09 -16.46 -0.27
N LEU A 383 0.27 -15.64 -0.91
CA LEU A 383 0.03 -15.67 -2.35
C LEU A 383 0.89 -14.66 -3.10
N ALA A 384 1.00 -13.45 -2.55
CA ALA A 384 1.71 -12.35 -3.16
C ALA A 384 2.29 -11.44 -2.07
N THR A 385 3.45 -10.85 -2.35
CA THR A 385 4.10 -9.91 -1.44
C THR A 385 4.87 -8.84 -2.19
N ILE A 386 4.89 -7.63 -1.64
CA ILE A 386 5.74 -6.52 -2.09
C ILE A 386 6.08 -5.64 -0.89
N THR A 387 7.27 -5.06 -0.87
CA THR A 387 7.61 -4.04 0.13
C THR A 387 7.14 -2.67 -0.33
N PHE A 388 6.84 -1.75 0.59
CA PHE A 388 6.49 -0.38 0.20
C PHE A 388 7.60 0.31 -0.60
N GLN A 389 8.88 0.05 -0.28
CA GLN A 389 10.01 0.56 -1.04
C GLN A 389 9.91 0.17 -2.52
N ASN A 390 9.65 -1.11 -2.80
CA ASN A 390 9.56 -1.61 -4.17
C ASN A 390 8.29 -1.13 -4.86
N TYR A 391 7.16 -1.04 -4.15
CA TYR A 391 5.91 -0.54 -4.70
C TYR A 391 6.02 0.93 -5.14
N PHE A 392 6.52 1.81 -4.28
CA PHE A 392 6.63 3.24 -4.60
C PHE A 392 7.69 3.55 -5.67
N ARG A 393 8.68 2.68 -5.85
CA ARG A 393 9.65 2.75 -6.96
C ARG A 393 9.04 2.46 -8.33
N LEU A 394 7.81 1.93 -8.40
CA LEU A 394 7.10 1.73 -9.68
C LEU A 394 6.64 3.05 -10.31
N TYR A 395 6.50 4.11 -9.52
CA TYR A 395 6.01 5.40 -10.02
C TYR A 395 7.04 6.11 -10.89
N LYS A 396 6.62 6.65 -12.04
CA LYS A 396 7.48 7.49 -12.90
C LYS A 396 8.00 8.71 -12.13
N LYS A 397 7.17 9.28 -11.26
CA LYS A 397 7.54 10.35 -10.34
C LYS A 397 6.96 10.08 -8.95
N LEU A 398 7.78 10.28 -7.93
CA LEU A 398 7.40 10.15 -6.53
C LEU A 398 7.73 11.46 -5.81
N SER A 399 6.86 11.90 -4.92
CA SER A 399 7.07 13.07 -4.06
C SER A 399 6.41 12.83 -2.71
N GLY A 400 6.72 13.67 -1.74
CA GLY A 400 6.05 13.58 -0.45
C GLY A 400 6.12 14.86 0.36
N MET A 401 5.39 14.89 1.45
CA MET A 401 5.38 16.01 2.38
C MET A 401 5.30 15.52 3.82
N THR A 402 5.97 16.22 4.72
CA THR A 402 5.97 15.94 6.17
C THR A 402 6.52 17.14 6.92
N GLY A 403 6.37 17.18 8.25
CA GLY A 403 7.02 18.17 9.11
C GLY A 403 8.46 17.84 9.51
N THR A 404 8.92 16.62 9.21
CA THR A 404 10.11 15.99 9.84
C THR A 404 10.99 15.22 8.85
N ALA A 405 11.15 15.69 7.61
CA ALA A 405 11.89 14.96 6.58
C ALA A 405 13.42 14.97 6.79
N SER A 406 13.97 16.08 7.27
CA SER A 406 15.42 16.31 7.33
C SER A 406 16.16 15.29 8.20
N THR A 407 15.52 14.75 9.23
CA THR A 407 16.12 13.71 10.09
C THR A 407 16.30 12.38 9.37
N SER A 408 15.49 12.12 8.34
CA SER A 408 15.49 10.88 7.55
C SER A 408 15.95 11.09 6.10
N ALA A 409 16.52 12.26 5.78
CA ALA A 409 16.87 12.66 4.41
C ALA A 409 17.83 11.68 3.70
N GLU A 410 18.79 11.11 4.44
CA GLU A 410 19.73 10.12 3.89
C GLU A 410 19.02 8.84 3.44
N GLU A 411 18.03 8.39 4.22
CA GLU A 411 17.25 7.19 3.91
C GLU A 411 16.34 7.43 2.70
N PHE A 412 15.65 8.57 2.65
CA PHE A 412 14.84 8.96 1.49
C PHE A 412 15.65 8.98 0.19
N HIS A 413 16.85 9.56 0.22
CA HIS A 413 17.72 9.62 -0.94
C HIS A 413 18.22 8.22 -1.35
N LYS A 414 18.73 7.42 -0.40
CA LYS A 414 19.28 6.08 -0.71
C LYS A 414 18.23 5.10 -1.20
N VAL A 415 17.04 5.14 -0.61
CA VAL A 415 15.97 4.15 -0.88
C VAL A 415 15.09 4.61 -2.03
N TYR A 416 14.71 5.88 -2.09
CA TYR A 416 13.70 6.37 -3.03
C TYR A 416 14.25 7.39 -4.05
N ASN A 417 15.52 7.78 -3.95
CA ASN A 417 16.09 8.88 -4.72
C ASN A 417 15.30 10.20 -4.53
N LEU A 418 14.78 10.41 -3.32
CA LEU A 418 14.04 11.62 -2.95
C LEU A 418 14.92 12.55 -2.12
N GLU A 419 15.05 13.80 -2.57
CA GLU A 419 15.69 14.87 -1.80
C GLU A 419 14.64 15.58 -0.94
N ALA A 420 15.02 15.94 0.30
CA ALA A 420 14.19 16.78 1.17
C ALA A 420 14.56 18.26 1.04
N ALA A 421 13.54 19.11 0.93
CA ALA A 421 13.68 20.55 0.88
C ALA A 421 12.87 21.19 2.02
N GLU A 422 13.56 21.95 2.87
CA GLU A 422 12.93 22.65 4.01
C GLU A 422 12.24 23.93 3.52
N ILE A 423 10.91 23.95 3.61
CA ILE A 423 10.12 25.11 3.22
C ILE A 423 10.05 26.09 4.41
N PRO A 424 10.29 27.39 4.19
CA PRO A 424 10.13 28.40 5.23
C PRO A 424 8.71 28.40 5.80
N THR A 425 8.58 28.70 7.10
CA THR A 425 7.25 28.87 7.71
C THR A 425 6.61 30.18 7.24
N ASN A 426 5.29 30.18 7.04
CA ASN A 426 4.56 31.39 6.60
C ASN A 426 4.70 32.55 7.61
N ARG A 427 4.78 32.21 8.90
CA ARG A 427 5.03 33.16 9.99
C ARG A 427 6.25 32.73 10.80
N PRO A 428 6.92 33.65 11.50
CA PRO A 428 8.02 33.29 12.41
C PRO A 428 7.54 32.29 13.48
N MET A 429 8.29 31.20 13.66
CA MET A 429 8.02 30.18 14.67
C MET A 429 8.53 30.65 16.04
N VAL A 430 7.63 30.79 17.02
CA VAL A 430 7.91 31.36 18.36
C VAL A 430 7.47 30.44 19.51
N ARG A 431 7.34 29.13 19.24
CA ARG A 431 6.80 28.13 20.18
C ARG A 431 7.73 27.88 21.37
#